data_AF-A0A9D1AL43-F1
#
_entry.id   AF-A0A9D1AL43-F1
#
_cell.length_a   1.000
_cell.length_b   1.000
_cell.length_c   1.000
_cell.angle_alpha   90.00
_cell.angle_beta   90.00
_cell.angle_gamma   90.00
#
_symmetry.space_group_name_H-M   'P 1'
#
loop_
_entity.id
_entity.type
_entity.pdbx_description
1 polymer ?
#
loop_
_entity_poly.entity_id
_entity_poly.type
_entity_poly.pdbx_seq_one_letter_code
_entity_poly.pdbx_strand_id
1 'polypeptide(L)' 'MANATEMLMTHCCHCGHLISRSASGTRSIMRCPKCGAEIEVTVREKTVTVTLLRVKENAAQTN' A
#
# COMPACT_ATOMS: atom_id res chain seq x y z
N MET A 1 -1.58 19.45 21.51
CA MET A 1 -2.26 18.30 20.88
C MET A 1 -1.30 17.74 19.85
N ALA A 2 -0.58 16.66 20.18
CA ALA A 2 0.39 16.08 19.28
C ALA A 2 -0.37 15.48 18.09
N ASN A 3 -0.37 16.22 16.97
CA ASN A 3 -0.87 15.73 15.70
C ASN A 3 0.16 14.73 15.16
N ALA A 4 0.28 13.59 15.85
CA ALA A 4 1.06 12.46 15.38
C ALA A 4 0.42 12.07 14.06
N THR A 5 1.08 12.42 12.96
CA THR A 5 0.65 12.02 11.63
C THR A 5 0.87 10.51 11.59
N GLU A 6 -0.16 9.75 11.97
CA GLU A 6 -0.11 8.29 11.99
C GLU A 6 0.10 7.83 10.55
N MET A 7 1.36 7.60 10.18
CA MET A 7 1.74 7.11 8.87
C MET A 7 1.76 5.59 8.93
N LEU A 8 0.78 4.93 8.33
CA LEU A 8 0.87 3.51 8.09
C LEU A 8 1.92 3.24 7.00
N MET A 9 2.99 2.57 7.42
CA MET A 9 3.99 1.96 6.55
C MET A 9 3.51 0.56 6.17
N THR A 10 3.43 0.29 4.88
CA THR A 10 2.99 -0.99 4.34
C THR A 10 3.89 -1.39 3.18
N HIS A 11 4.07 -2.69 2.97
CA HIS A 11 4.86 -3.20 1.85
C HIS A 11 3.94 -3.50 0.67
N CYS A 12 4.42 -3.21 -0.53
CA CYS A 12 3.80 -3.68 -1.76
C CYS A 12 3.77 -5.21 -1.77
N CYS A 13 2.58 -5.81 -1.78
CA CYS A 13 2.42 -7.27 -1.85
C CYS A 13 2.99 -7.89 -3.13
N HIS A 14 3.28 -7.09 -4.16
CA HIS A 14 3.83 -7.57 -5.42
C HIS A 14 5.37 -7.49 -5.50
N CYS A 15 5.97 -6.35 -5.15
CA CYS A 15 7.42 -6.12 -5.33
C CYS A 15 8.20 -5.86 -4.04
N GLY A 16 7.55 -5.92 -2.88
CA GLY A 16 8.16 -5.69 -1.57
C GLY A 16 8.60 -4.24 -1.30
N HIS A 17 8.31 -3.29 -2.19
CA HIS A 17 8.66 -1.89 -1.97
C HIS A 17 7.86 -1.30 -0.80
N LEU A 18 8.54 -0.63 0.13
CA LEU A 18 7.91 0.07 1.25
C LEU A 18 7.12 1.28 0.74
N ILE A 19 5.88 1.42 1.19
CA ILE A 19 5.01 2.52 0.82
C ILE A 19 4.35 3.09 2.09
N SER A 20 4.45 4.41 2.27
CA SER A 20 3.85 5.15 3.38
C SER A 20 2.68 5.97 2.86
N ARG A 21 1.42 5.71 3.27
CA ARG A 21 0.34 6.61 2.80
C ARG A 21 -0.97 6.71 3.55
N SER A 22 -1.27 5.90 4.57
CA SER A 22 -2.63 5.95 5.14
C SER A 22 -2.61 6.19 6.64
N ALA A 23 -3.42 7.16 7.06
CA ALA A 23 -3.78 7.35 8.45
C ALA A 23 -4.90 6.39 8.83
N SER A 24 -5.08 6.18 10.13
CA SER A 24 -6.10 5.33 10.71
C SER A 24 -7.51 5.70 10.22
N GLY A 25 -8.34 4.69 9.95
CA GLY A 25 -9.76 4.90 9.59
C GLY A 25 -10.04 5.27 8.13
N THR A 26 -9.02 5.36 7.28
CA THR A 26 -9.22 5.65 5.84
C THR A 26 -9.08 4.39 4.98
N ARG A 27 -10.00 4.20 4.04
CA ARG A 27 -9.84 3.30 2.89
C ARG A 27 -9.10 4.08 1.81
N SER A 28 -7.92 3.62 1.41
CA SER A 28 -7.08 4.30 0.43
C SER A 28 -6.69 3.33 -0.68
N ILE A 29 -6.94 3.74 -1.92
CA ILE A 29 -6.36 3.09 -3.10
C ILE A 29 -5.06 3.81 -3.43
N MET A 30 -3.98 3.05 -3.48
CA MET A 30 -2.63 3.54 -3.75
C MET A 30 -1.99 2.75 -4.88
N ARG A 31 -1.14 3.43 -5.66
CA ARG A 31 -0.33 2.80 -6.71
C ARG A 31 1.10 2.73 -6.23
N CYS A 32 1.69 1.54 -6.30
CA CYS A 32 3.10 1.36 -5.99
C CYS A 32 3.95 2.14 -7.00
N PRO A 33 4.83 3.06 -6.57
CA PRO A 33 5.65 3.84 -7.50
C PRO A 33 6.69 2.98 -8.23
N LYS A 34 7.07 1.83 -7.67
CA LYS A 34 8.10 0.93 -8.25
C LYS A 34 7.54 0.02 -9.35
N CYS A 35 6.41 -0.63 -9.10
CA CYS A 35 5.85 -1.64 -10.03
C CYS A 35 4.52 -1.22 -10.67
N GLY A 36 3.94 -0.09 -10.25
CA GLY A 36 2.64 0.36 -10.75
C GLY A 36 1.44 -0.46 -10.24
N ALA A 37 1.65 -1.42 -9.33
CA ALA A 37 0.56 -2.21 -8.75
C ALA A 37 -0.44 -1.33 -7.99
N GLU A 38 -1.73 -1.53 -8.23
CA GLU A 38 -2.84 -0.94 -7.49
C GLU A 38 -3.13 -1.77 -6.25
N ILE A 39 -2.99 -1.13 -5.09
CA ILE A 39 -3.16 -1.73 -3.78
C ILE A 39 -4.23 -0.92 -3.06
N GLU A 40 -5.16 -1.62 -2.42
CA GLU A 40 -6.11 -1.04 -1.50
C GLU A 40 -5.67 -1.34 -0.07
N VAL A 41 -5.60 -0.30 0.74
CA VAL A 41 -5.29 -0.41 2.16
C VAL A 41 -6.47 0.12 2.95
N THR A 42 -6.99 -0.73 3.83
CA THR A 42 -8.09 -0.38 4.72
C THR A 42 -7.62 -0.53 6.15
N VAL A 43 -7.63 0.57 6.89
CA VAL A 43 -7.29 0.57 8.33
C VAL A 43 -8.58 0.70 9.12
N ARG A 44 -8.92 -0.33 9.91
CA ARG A 44 -10.06 -0.33 10.84
C ARG A 44 -9.55 -0.58 12.24
N GLU A 45 -9.56 0.46 13.07
CA GLU A 45 -9.10 0.39 14.46
C GLU A 45 -7.68 -0.20 14.59
N LYS A 46 -7.57 -1.48 14.97
CA LYS A 46 -6.31 -2.23 15.15
C LYS A 46 -6.01 -3.21 14.02
N THR A 47 -6.87 -3.27 13.00
CA THR A 47 -6.76 -4.21 11.88
C THR A 47 -6.42 -3.47 10.60
N VAL A 48 -5.38 -3.94 9.92
CA VAL A 48 -4.96 -3.44 8.61
C VAL A 48 -5.22 -4.53 7.58
N THR A 49 -6.05 -4.24 6.60
CA THR A 49 -6.30 -5.12 5.45
C THR A 49 -5.62 -4.52 4.22
N VAL A 50 -4.76 -5.30 3.58
CA VAL A 50 -4.08 -4.93 2.33
C VAL A 50 -4.58 -5.85 1.23
N THR A 51 -5.20 -5.28 0.20
CA THR A 51 -5.76 -6.01 -0.94
C THR A 51 -5.03 -5.58 -2.20
N LEU A 52 -4.46 -6.54 -2.93
CA LEU A 52 -3.86 -6.29 -4.24
C LEU A 52 -4.98 -6.27 -5.29
N LEU A 53 -5.30 -5.10 -5.85
CA LEU A 53 -6.39 -4.95 -6.80
C LEU A 53 -5.96 -5.27 -8.23
N ARG A 54 -4.83 -4.71 -8.67
CA ARG A 54 -4.24 -4.98 -9.98
C ARG A 54 -2.73 -4.93 -9.90
N VAL A 55 -2.10 -5.83 -10.62
CA VAL A 55 -0.67 -5.74 -10.89
C VAL A 55 -0.54 -5.24 -12.32
N LYS A 56 0.17 -4.12 -12.53
CA LYS A 56 0.71 -3.87 -13.86
C LYS A 56 1.80 -4.90 -14.06
N GLU A 57 1.53 -5.92 -14.87
CA GLU A 57 2.57 -6.75 -15.48
C GLU A 57 3.44 -5.84 -16.36
N ASN A 58 4.35 -5.09 -15.74
CA ASN A 58 5.59 -4.81 -16.42
C ASN A 58 6.40 -6.07 -16.24
N ALA A 59 6.36 -6.89 -17.28
CA ALA A 59 7.26 -8.01 -17.50
C ALA A 59 8.67 -7.64 -17.01
N ALA A 60 8.99 -8.01 -15.78
CA ALA A 60 10.36 -8.09 -15.33
C ALA A 60 10.89 -9.38 -15.94
N GLN A 61 11.33 -9.21 -17.19
CA GLN A 61 12.33 -9.96 -17.93
C GLN A 61 12.86 -11.21 -17.22
N THR A 62 12.55 -12.36 -17.84
CA THR A 62 13.46 -13.49 -18.10
C THR A 62 14.79 -13.50 -17.34
N ASN A 63 15.00 -14.58 -16.58
CA ASN A 63 16.14 -15.48 -16.80
C ASN A 63 15.73 -16.90 -16.45
#